data_AF-A0A502LC55-F1
#
_entry.id   AF-A0A502LC55-F1
#
_cell.length_a   1.000
_cell.length_b   1.000
_cell.length_c   1.000
_cell.angle_alpha   90.00
_cell.angle_beta   90.00
_cell.angle_gamma   90.00
#
_symmetry.space_group_name_H-M   'P 1'
#
loop_
_entity.id
_entity.type
_entity.pdbx_description
1 polymer ?
#
loop_
_entity_poly.entity_id
_entity_poly.type
_entity_poly.pdbx_seq_one_letter_code
_entity_poly.pdbx_strand_id
1 'polypeptide(L)'
;MKPNNPMEQLKQWKANNGKSNKLKNELVKSAVKSANQPNSGLVKNTQGNAGIETKNKYQGKLYANPLAFKCSQLTRQFKLILDSNRKCLEVYPDDFHHKIKFRDELTDLVVRLKTGGKLFNEMVKTQGAKLSSNNQETIRNFNQANDYLIHKFGEVIAQINQLNIERIEGDKLQGGNNE
;
A
#
# COMPACT_ATOMS: atom_id res chain seq x y z
N MET A 1 16.11 33.56 -26.05
CA MET A 1 16.37 32.21 -26.58
C MET A 1 16.05 31.20 -25.49
N LYS A 2 15.14 30.25 -25.73
CA LYS A 2 14.87 29.15 -24.78
C LYS A 2 16.10 28.22 -24.75
N PRO A 3 16.62 27.80 -23.58
CA PRO A 3 17.70 26.83 -23.53
C PRO A 3 17.13 25.47 -23.96
N ASN A 4 17.50 25.03 -25.15
CA ASN A 4 16.97 23.81 -25.79
C ASN A 4 17.80 22.56 -25.43
N ASN A 5 18.40 22.52 -24.24
CA ASN A 5 19.15 21.36 -23.77
C ASN A 5 18.70 20.92 -22.36
N PRO A 6 18.09 19.72 -22.22
CA PRO A 6 17.64 19.17 -20.93
C PRO A 6 18.73 19.09 -19.87
N MET A 7 20.00 18.92 -20.27
CA MET A 7 21.13 18.85 -19.34
C MET A 7 21.45 20.17 -18.66
N GLU A 8 21.20 21.30 -19.32
CA GLU A 8 21.40 22.62 -18.71
C GLU A 8 20.29 22.94 -17.72
N GLN A 9 19.05 22.54 -18.01
CA GLN A 9 17.92 22.67 -17.08
C GLN A 9 18.17 21.86 -15.80
N LEU A 10 18.71 20.65 -15.92
CA LEU A 10 19.07 19.83 -14.77
C LEU A 10 20.21 20.45 -13.94
N LYS A 11 21.21 21.05 -14.58
CA LYS A 11 22.31 21.75 -13.87
C LYS A 11 21.79 22.99 -13.13
N GLN A 12 20.92 23.79 -13.74
CA GLN A 12 20.30 24.94 -13.10
C GLN A 12 19.40 24.53 -11.92
N TRP A 13 18.60 23.47 -12.06
CA TRP A 13 17.78 22.95 -10.96
C TRP A 13 18.63 22.49 -9.76
N LYS A 14 19.77 21.81 -10.00
CA LYS A 14 20.70 21.41 -8.94
C LYS A 14 21.36 22.61 -8.24
N ALA A 15 21.75 23.63 -8.99
CA ALA A 15 22.33 24.85 -8.43
C ALA A 15 21.35 25.61 -7.54
N ASN A 16 20.07 25.65 -7.93
CA ASN A 16 19.03 26.35 -7.17
C ASN A 16 18.62 25.61 -5.89
N ASN A 17 18.67 24.27 -5.87
CA ASN A 17 18.25 23.46 -4.72
C ASN A 17 19.41 23.03 -3.79
N GLY A 18 20.66 23.17 -4.20
CA GLY A 18 21.83 22.72 -3.44
C GLY A 18 22.15 23.51 -2.17
N LYS A 19 21.64 24.75 -2.02
CA LYS A 19 21.97 25.62 -0.88
C LYS A 19 21.10 25.39 0.36
N SER A 20 19.98 24.66 0.27
CA SER A 20 19.06 24.41 1.40
C SER A 20 19.48 23.25 2.33
N ASN A 21 20.33 22.33 1.87
CA ASN A 21 20.59 21.08 2.60
C ASN A 21 21.91 21.04 3.37
N LYS A 22 22.77 22.07 3.25
CA LYS A 22 24.06 22.08 3.93
C LYS A 22 23.97 22.42 5.43
N LEU A 23 22.96 23.21 5.84
CA LEU A 23 22.77 23.60 7.25
C LEU A 23 21.89 22.62 8.06
N LYS A 24 21.15 21.71 7.43
CA LYS A 24 20.32 20.72 8.14
C LYS A 24 21.10 19.46 8.56
N ASN A 25 22.16 19.11 7.84
CA ASN A 25 22.94 17.90 8.13
C ASN A 25 23.94 18.04 9.29
N GLU A 26 24.29 19.26 9.72
CA GLU A 26 25.11 19.47 10.93
C GLU A 26 24.27 19.42 12.22
N LEU A 27 23.02 19.90 12.21
CA LEU A 27 22.14 19.83 13.39
C LEU A 27 21.69 18.39 13.72
N VAL A 28 21.57 17.53 12.70
CA VAL A 28 21.13 16.13 12.89
C VAL A 28 22.24 15.23 13.46
N LYS A 29 23.53 15.59 13.32
CA LYS A 29 24.62 14.77 13.86
C LYS A 29 24.86 14.97 15.37
N SER A 30 24.48 16.10 15.97
CA SER A 30 24.65 16.30 17.42
C SER A 30 23.51 15.72 18.26
N ALA A 31 22.30 15.56 17.69
CA ALA A 31 21.13 15.06 18.41
C ALA A 31 21.08 13.52 18.57
N VAL A 32 21.89 12.75 17.82
CA VAL A 32 21.84 11.27 17.83
C VAL A 32 22.59 10.65 19.02
N LYS A 33 23.32 11.43 19.83
CA LYS A 33 24.05 10.89 21.00
C LYS A 33 23.30 10.94 22.33
N SER A 34 22.08 11.46 22.41
CA SER A 34 21.35 11.55 23.68
C SER A 34 19.85 11.30 23.52
N ALA A 35 19.45 10.04 23.37
CA ALA A 35 18.06 9.60 23.58
C ALA A 35 17.95 8.07 23.69
N ASN A 36 18.66 7.46 24.64
CA ASN A 36 18.25 6.17 25.19
C ASN A 36 17.52 6.45 26.50
N GLN A 37 16.19 6.33 26.49
CA GLN A 37 15.27 5.88 27.57
C GLN A 37 13.85 6.42 27.31
N PRO A 38 12.78 5.63 27.59
CA PRO A 38 11.42 5.93 27.17
C PRO A 38 10.70 6.77 28.22
N ASN A 39 9.92 7.78 27.82
CA ASN A 39 8.89 8.32 28.70
C ASN A 39 7.65 8.77 27.94
N SER A 40 6.54 8.19 28.40
CA SER A 40 5.16 8.60 28.19
C SER A 40 4.96 10.08 28.50
N GLY A 41 4.31 10.83 27.61
CA GLY A 41 3.94 12.22 27.88
C GLY A 41 3.41 12.98 26.68
N LEU A 42 2.08 12.96 26.53
CA LEU A 42 1.22 14.05 26.05
C LEU A 42 1.88 15.22 25.27
N VAL A 43 1.65 15.31 23.96
CA VAL A 43 1.58 16.61 23.27
C VAL A 43 0.37 16.61 22.32
N LYS A 44 -0.54 17.54 22.61
CA LYS A 44 -1.79 17.83 21.88
C LYS A 44 -1.54 18.90 20.80
N ASN A 45 -2.08 18.62 19.61
CA ASN A 45 -2.70 19.52 18.60
C ASN A 45 -1.79 20.58 17.91
N THR A 46 -1.95 21.02 16.66
CA THR A 46 -3.12 21.25 15.78
C THR A 46 -2.59 21.39 14.33
N GLN A 47 -3.16 20.81 13.27
CA GLN A 47 -4.03 21.44 12.24
C GLN A 47 -3.69 20.72 10.91
N GLY A 48 -4.55 20.31 9.98
CA GLY A 48 -5.99 20.33 9.81
C GLY A 48 -6.25 19.81 8.39
N ASN A 49 -7.03 18.74 8.26
CA ASN A 49 -7.99 18.53 7.17
C ASN A 49 -8.83 17.31 7.53
N ALA A 50 -9.99 17.60 8.11
CA ALA A 50 -11.09 16.67 8.23
C ALA A 50 -11.65 16.39 6.82
N GLY A 51 -11.15 15.32 6.19
CA GLY A 51 -11.86 14.59 5.15
C GLY A 51 -12.33 13.29 5.78
N ILE A 52 -13.64 13.09 5.82
CA ILE A 52 -14.36 12.00 6.47
C ILE A 52 -13.62 10.66 6.24
N GLU A 53 -12.86 10.21 7.25
CA GLU A 53 -12.48 8.81 7.32
C GLU A 53 -13.77 8.05 7.60
N THR A 54 -14.42 7.59 6.53
CA THR A 54 -15.41 6.52 6.63
C THR A 54 -14.71 5.44 7.45
N LYS A 55 -15.14 5.26 8.71
CA LYS A 55 -14.66 4.20 9.60
C LYS A 55 -15.04 2.87 8.96
N ASN A 56 -14.28 2.49 7.97
CA ASN A 56 -14.39 1.23 7.26
C ASN A 56 -14.14 0.17 8.33
N LYS A 57 -15.19 -0.59 8.64
CA LYS A 57 -15.26 -1.64 9.67
C LYS A 57 -14.24 -2.79 9.46
N TYR A 58 -13.29 -2.63 8.56
CA TYR A 58 -12.21 -3.56 8.22
C TYR A 58 -10.95 -3.40 9.08
N GLN A 59 -10.92 -2.47 10.05
CA GLN A 59 -9.80 -2.36 11.00
C GLN A 59 -9.76 -3.48 12.07
N GLY A 60 -10.71 -4.41 12.07
CA GLY A 60 -10.76 -5.51 13.03
C GLY A 60 -9.91 -6.72 12.62
N LYS A 61 -8.57 -6.61 12.75
CA LYS A 61 -7.58 -7.71 13.03
C LYS A 61 -6.16 -7.46 12.46
N LEU A 62 -5.96 -6.49 11.55
CA LEU A 62 -4.67 -6.27 10.87
C LEU A 62 -3.60 -5.53 11.67
N TYR A 63 -3.99 -4.71 12.65
CA TYR A 63 -3.02 -4.08 13.57
C TYR A 63 -2.17 -5.13 14.30
N ALA A 64 -2.65 -6.37 14.38
CA ALA A 64 -1.95 -7.48 15.00
C ALA A 64 -1.14 -8.37 14.02
N ASN A 65 -1.03 -8.06 12.72
CA ASN A 65 -0.14 -8.80 11.82
C ASN A 65 1.28 -8.22 11.90
N PRO A 66 2.28 -8.94 12.45
CA PRO A 66 3.66 -8.45 12.57
C PRO A 66 4.27 -8.02 11.22
N LEU A 67 3.83 -8.61 10.10
CA LEU A 67 4.32 -8.24 8.77
C LEU A 67 3.83 -6.89 8.29
N ALA A 68 2.68 -6.40 8.74
CA ALA A 68 2.23 -5.06 8.36
C ALA A 68 3.22 -3.98 8.83
N PHE A 69 3.86 -4.21 9.99
CA PHE A 69 4.90 -3.35 10.55
C PHE A 69 6.27 -3.64 9.92
N LYS A 70 6.67 -4.92 9.81
CA LYS A 70 7.96 -5.30 9.20
C LYS A 70 8.06 -4.90 7.72
N CYS A 71 6.95 -4.99 6.98
CA CYS A 71 6.85 -4.64 5.56
C CYS A 71 6.14 -3.29 5.35
N SER A 72 6.40 -2.30 6.21
CA SER A 72 5.71 -1.00 6.21
C SER A 72 5.70 -0.29 4.86
N GLN A 73 6.79 -0.38 4.09
CA GLN A 73 6.88 0.24 2.76
C GLN A 73 5.98 -0.47 1.75
N LEU A 74 5.90 -1.79 1.79
CA LEU A 74 4.98 -2.56 0.96
C LEU A 74 3.52 -2.26 1.35
N THR A 75 3.21 -2.19 2.64
CA THR A 75 1.90 -1.76 3.15
C THR A 75 1.52 -0.39 2.61
N ARG A 76 2.48 0.55 2.56
CA ARG A 76 2.26 1.89 2.00
C ARG A 76 1.92 1.84 0.50
N GLN A 77 2.58 0.98 -0.28
CA GLN A 77 2.25 0.81 -1.69
C GLN A 77 0.80 0.35 -1.89
N PHE A 78 0.31 -0.58 -1.07
CA PHE A 78 -1.10 -0.97 -1.12
C PHE A 78 -2.05 0.19 -0.81
N LYS A 79 -1.73 1.04 0.18
CA LYS A 79 -2.52 2.26 0.43
C LYS A 79 -2.57 3.19 -0.78
N LEU A 80 -1.41 3.43 -1.42
CA LEU A 80 -1.35 4.25 -2.62
C LEU A 80 -2.17 3.66 -3.79
N ILE A 81 -2.21 2.34 -3.91
CA ILE A 81 -3.08 1.66 -4.89
C ILE A 81 -4.56 1.94 -4.56
N LEU A 82 -4.97 1.80 -3.29
CA LEU A 82 -6.34 2.06 -2.86
C LEU A 82 -6.76 3.52 -3.13
N ASP A 83 -5.89 4.48 -2.81
CA ASP A 83 -6.11 5.91 -3.06
C ASP A 83 -6.19 6.19 -4.57
N SER A 84 -5.31 5.57 -5.35
CA SER A 84 -5.31 5.68 -6.82
C SER A 84 -6.59 5.13 -7.45
N ASN A 85 -7.12 4.03 -6.93
CA ASN A 85 -8.38 3.45 -7.43
C ASN A 85 -9.54 4.41 -7.20
N ARG A 86 -9.64 5.01 -6.00
CA ARG A 86 -10.65 6.01 -5.70
C ARG A 86 -10.55 7.21 -6.62
N LYS A 87 -9.35 7.77 -6.75
CA LYS A 87 -9.09 8.93 -7.61
C LYS A 87 -9.39 8.65 -9.09
N CYS A 88 -9.20 7.40 -9.54
CA CYS A 88 -9.55 7.00 -10.90
C CYS A 88 -11.05 7.18 -11.16
N LEU A 89 -11.91 6.76 -10.23
CA LEU A 89 -13.36 6.94 -10.38
C LEU A 89 -13.75 8.42 -10.36
N GLU A 90 -13.11 9.21 -9.50
CA GLU A 90 -13.43 10.64 -9.33
C GLU A 90 -13.02 11.51 -10.53
N VAL A 91 -11.88 11.19 -11.15
CA VAL A 91 -11.29 12.03 -12.21
C VAL A 91 -11.50 11.45 -13.60
N TYR A 92 -11.54 10.12 -13.73
CA TYR A 92 -11.59 9.40 -15.01
C TYR A 92 -12.60 8.23 -14.96
N PRO A 93 -13.90 8.51 -14.77
CA PRO A 93 -14.92 7.47 -14.62
C PRO A 93 -15.07 6.57 -15.86
N ASP A 94 -14.90 7.13 -17.07
CA ASP A 94 -15.00 6.38 -18.33
C ASP A 94 -13.83 5.37 -18.51
N ASP A 95 -12.68 5.69 -17.95
CA ASP A 95 -11.48 4.84 -17.99
C ASP A 95 -11.41 3.82 -16.85
N PHE A 96 -12.46 3.73 -16.02
CA PHE A 96 -12.48 2.84 -14.86
C PHE A 96 -12.39 1.35 -15.24
N HIS A 97 -12.67 1.00 -16.50
CA HIS A 97 -12.52 -0.36 -17.03
C HIS A 97 -11.09 -0.91 -16.87
N HIS A 98 -10.06 -0.06 -16.85
CA HIS A 98 -8.69 -0.48 -16.54
C HIS A 98 -8.54 -0.98 -15.09
N LYS A 99 -9.26 -0.38 -14.13
CA LYS A 99 -9.29 -0.87 -12.74
C LYS A 99 -10.01 -2.21 -12.64
N ILE A 100 -11.08 -2.40 -13.42
CA ILE A 100 -11.78 -3.68 -13.52
C ILE A 100 -10.85 -4.78 -14.03
N LYS A 101 -10.10 -4.51 -15.11
CA LYS A 101 -9.09 -5.46 -15.61
C LYS A 101 -8.01 -5.77 -14.57
N PHE A 102 -7.49 -4.74 -13.89
CA PHE A 102 -6.52 -4.92 -12.81
C PHE A 102 -7.07 -5.80 -11.67
N ARG A 103 -8.34 -5.64 -11.28
CA ARG A 103 -8.99 -6.51 -10.30
C ARG A 103 -9.02 -7.96 -10.77
N ASP A 104 -9.31 -8.21 -12.04
CA ASP A 104 -9.38 -9.58 -12.58
C ASP A 104 -8.01 -10.26 -12.56
N GLU A 105 -6.95 -9.52 -12.94
CA GLU A 105 -5.55 -9.96 -12.84
C GLU A 105 -5.17 -10.28 -11.38
N LEU A 106 -5.57 -9.43 -10.43
CA LEU A 106 -5.35 -9.68 -9.00
C LEU A 106 -6.13 -10.90 -8.50
N THR A 107 -7.35 -11.12 -9.00
CA THR A 107 -8.18 -12.27 -8.62
C THR A 107 -7.52 -13.58 -9.05
N ASP A 108 -7.03 -13.64 -10.30
CA ASP A 108 -6.25 -14.78 -10.79
C ASP A 108 -4.98 -14.99 -9.95
N LEU A 109 -4.25 -13.91 -9.65
CA LEU A 109 -3.04 -13.99 -8.81
C LEU A 109 -3.33 -14.54 -7.41
N VAL A 110 -4.41 -14.09 -6.75
CA VAL A 110 -4.83 -14.60 -5.44
C VAL A 110 -5.15 -16.09 -5.50
N VAL A 111 -5.81 -16.56 -6.57
CA VAL A 111 -6.10 -17.98 -6.77
C VAL A 111 -4.80 -18.78 -6.90
N ARG A 112 -3.82 -18.31 -7.69
CA ARG A 112 -2.52 -18.97 -7.85
C ARG A 112 -1.74 -19.03 -6.52
N LEU A 113 -1.73 -17.94 -5.75
CA LEU A 113 -1.08 -17.90 -4.43
C LEU A 113 -1.72 -18.90 -3.45
N LYS A 114 -3.07 -19.00 -3.45
CA LYS A 114 -3.80 -19.96 -2.63
C LYS A 114 -3.48 -21.40 -3.03
N THR A 115 -3.54 -21.72 -4.32
CA THR A 115 -3.31 -23.08 -4.82
C THR A 115 -1.86 -23.50 -4.65
N GLY A 116 -0.90 -22.62 -4.95
CA GLY A 116 0.52 -22.86 -4.73
C GLY A 116 0.86 -23.05 -3.25
N GLY A 117 0.30 -22.22 -2.36
CA GLY A 117 0.45 -22.38 -0.91
C GLY A 117 -0.12 -23.71 -0.39
N LYS A 118 -1.25 -24.18 -0.94
CA LYS A 118 -1.79 -25.51 -0.60
C LYS A 118 -0.85 -26.63 -1.03
N LEU A 119 -0.40 -26.64 -2.28
CA LEU A 119 0.53 -27.63 -2.81
C LEU A 119 1.83 -27.65 -1.99
N PHE A 120 2.38 -26.48 -1.67
CA PHE A 120 3.56 -26.36 -0.82
C PHE A 120 3.35 -27.02 0.55
N ASN A 121 2.23 -26.73 1.23
CA ASN A 121 1.92 -27.32 2.53
C ASN A 121 1.65 -28.83 2.44
N GLU A 122 1.10 -29.35 1.34
CA GLU A 122 0.98 -30.79 1.09
C GLU A 122 2.37 -31.45 0.98
N MET A 123 3.29 -30.86 0.21
CA MET A 123 4.67 -31.35 0.10
C MET A 123 5.39 -31.33 1.44
N VAL A 124 5.23 -30.25 2.23
CA VAL A 124 5.78 -30.14 3.58
C VAL A 124 5.26 -31.24 4.50
N LYS A 125 3.97 -31.56 4.44
CA LYS A 125 3.39 -32.67 5.23
C LYS A 125 3.98 -34.02 4.84
N THR A 126 4.11 -34.29 3.55
CA THR A 126 4.70 -35.54 3.02
C THR A 126 6.17 -35.69 3.43
N GLN A 127 6.93 -34.59 3.49
CA GLN A 127 8.35 -34.60 3.87
C GLN A 127 8.58 -34.31 5.37
N GLY A 128 7.51 -34.16 6.18
CA GLY A 128 7.55 -33.56 7.51
C GLY A 128 8.53 -34.18 8.50
N ALA A 129 8.71 -35.52 8.44
CA ALA A 129 9.65 -36.23 9.30
C ALA A 129 11.14 -35.95 8.98
N LYS A 130 11.46 -35.38 7.81
CA LYS A 130 12.82 -35.05 7.36
C LYS A 130 13.20 -33.57 7.54
N LEU A 131 12.28 -32.71 7.98
CA LEU A 131 12.51 -31.27 8.03
C LEU A 131 13.16 -30.84 9.35
N SER A 132 14.26 -30.10 9.27
CA SER A 132 14.94 -29.53 10.44
C SER A 132 14.14 -28.36 11.05
N SER A 133 14.48 -27.94 12.27
CA SER A 133 13.88 -26.76 12.92
C SER A 133 13.99 -25.48 12.08
N ASN A 134 15.14 -25.27 11.40
CA ASN A 134 15.34 -24.12 10.51
C ASN A 134 14.38 -24.15 9.30
N ASN A 135 14.05 -25.35 8.81
CA ASN A 135 13.07 -25.51 7.74
C ASN A 135 11.66 -25.14 8.23
N GLN A 136 11.31 -25.48 9.48
CA GLN A 136 10.01 -25.15 10.08
C GLN A 136 9.80 -23.63 10.23
N GLU A 137 10.82 -22.88 10.65
CA GLU A 137 10.74 -21.42 10.68
C GLU A 137 10.59 -20.82 9.27
N THR A 138 11.36 -21.32 8.30
CA THR A 138 11.27 -20.89 6.89
C THR A 138 9.87 -21.12 6.31
N ILE A 139 9.26 -22.29 6.59
CA ILE A 139 7.89 -22.63 6.19
C ILE A 139 6.87 -21.68 6.82
N ARG A 140 7.01 -21.37 8.12
CA ARG A 140 6.14 -20.40 8.80
C ARG A 140 6.25 -19.01 8.19
N ASN A 141 7.48 -18.54 7.93
CA ASN A 141 7.71 -17.24 7.31
C ASN A 141 7.12 -17.15 5.90
N PHE A 142 7.26 -18.22 5.09
CA PHE A 142 6.61 -18.30 3.77
C PHE A 142 5.09 -18.20 3.87
N ASN A 143 4.46 -19.01 4.72
CA ASN A 143 3.01 -19.00 4.89
C ASN A 143 2.52 -17.62 5.37
N GLN A 144 3.22 -17.01 6.31
CA GLN A 144 2.87 -15.67 6.80
C GLN A 144 2.95 -14.61 5.69
N ALA A 145 3.99 -14.65 4.85
CA ALA A 145 4.14 -13.73 3.72
C ALA A 145 3.06 -13.96 2.64
N ASN A 146 2.78 -15.23 2.31
CA ASN A 146 1.74 -15.60 1.35
C ASN A 146 0.35 -15.13 1.81
N ASP A 147 0.00 -15.37 3.08
CA ASP A 147 -1.27 -14.93 3.65
C ASP A 147 -1.39 -13.40 3.69
N TYR A 148 -0.29 -12.70 4.01
CA TYR A 148 -0.24 -11.24 3.96
C TYR A 148 -0.53 -10.71 2.55
N LEU A 149 0.09 -11.27 1.52
CA LEU A 149 -0.13 -10.85 0.14
C LEU A 149 -1.55 -11.16 -0.34
N ILE A 150 -2.05 -12.38 -0.09
CA ILE A 150 -3.43 -12.77 -0.41
C ILE A 150 -4.42 -11.78 0.22
N HIS A 151 -4.19 -11.43 1.48
CA HIS A 151 -5.02 -10.49 2.19
C HIS A 151 -4.98 -9.08 1.57
N LYS A 152 -3.79 -8.55 1.29
CA LYS A 152 -3.64 -7.21 0.69
C LYS A 152 -4.19 -7.11 -0.72
N PHE A 153 -4.01 -8.13 -1.55
CA PHE A 153 -4.67 -8.18 -2.86
C PHE A 153 -6.18 -8.27 -2.71
N GLY A 154 -6.68 -9.03 -1.73
CA GLY A 154 -8.10 -9.10 -1.40
C GLY A 154 -8.73 -7.75 -1.05
N GLU A 155 -8.03 -6.90 -0.27
CA GLU A 155 -8.48 -5.54 0.03
C GLU A 155 -8.64 -4.69 -1.25
N VAL A 156 -7.67 -4.76 -2.16
CA VAL A 156 -7.70 -4.01 -3.43
C VAL A 156 -8.85 -4.50 -4.32
N ILE A 157 -9.02 -5.82 -4.45
CA ILE A 157 -10.12 -6.43 -5.22
C ILE A 157 -11.48 -5.98 -4.68
N ALA A 158 -11.67 -6.06 -3.36
CA ALA A 158 -12.91 -5.68 -2.71
C ALA A 158 -13.23 -4.20 -2.93
N GLN A 159 -12.22 -3.32 -2.81
CA GLN A 159 -12.41 -1.90 -3.04
C GLN A 159 -12.80 -1.60 -4.50
N ILE A 160 -12.13 -2.20 -5.49
CA ILE A 160 -12.46 -1.97 -6.90
C ILE A 160 -13.89 -2.44 -7.20
N ASN A 161 -14.33 -3.58 -6.64
CA ASN A 161 -15.71 -4.04 -6.77
C ASN A 161 -16.71 -3.02 -6.21
N GLN A 162 -16.45 -2.49 -5.03
CA GLN A 162 -17.30 -1.47 -4.41
C GLN A 162 -17.38 -0.20 -5.28
N LEU A 163 -16.23 0.30 -5.75
CA LEU A 163 -16.17 1.48 -6.61
C LEU A 163 -16.89 1.25 -7.95
N ASN A 164 -16.84 0.04 -8.50
CA ASN A 164 -17.58 -0.27 -9.74
C ASN A 164 -19.10 -0.24 -9.52
N ILE A 165 -19.57 -0.69 -8.37
CA ILE A 165 -21.00 -0.59 -7.99
C ILE A 165 -21.38 0.89 -7.88
N GLU A 166 -20.60 1.69 -7.15
CA GLU A 166 -20.81 3.14 -7.02
C GLU A 166 -20.89 3.84 -8.39
N ARG A 167 -20.01 3.48 -9.32
CA ARG A 167 -20.02 4.02 -10.69
C ARG A 167 -21.33 3.72 -11.41
N ILE A 168 -21.75 2.45 -11.43
CA ILE A 168 -22.97 2.00 -12.12
C ILE A 168 -24.22 2.64 -11.51
N GLU A 169 -24.25 2.83 -10.20
CA GLU A 169 -25.35 3.51 -9.51
C GLU A 169 -25.38 5.01 -9.83
N GLY A 170 -24.22 5.68 -9.89
CA GLY A 170 -24.10 7.08 -10.31
C GLY A 170 -24.60 7.34 -11.73
N ASP A 171 -24.23 6.45 -12.68
CA ASP A 171 -24.63 6.55 -14.09
C ASP A 171 -26.16 6.47 -14.25
N LYS A 172 -26.82 5.60 -13.46
CA LYS A 172 -28.29 5.43 -13.47
C LYS A 172 -29.02 6.67 -12.97
N LEU A 173 -28.49 7.33 -11.94
CA LEU A 173 -29.10 8.53 -11.37
C LEU A 173 -28.96 9.76 -12.26
N GLN A 174 -27.89 9.86 -13.06
CA GLN A 174 -27.74 10.94 -14.03
C GLN A 174 -28.58 10.74 -15.29
N GLY A 175 -28.80 9.50 -15.73
CA GLY A 175 -29.65 9.20 -16.88
C GLY A 175 -31.14 9.49 -16.70
N GLY A 176 -31.64 9.50 -15.46
CA GLY A 176 -33.06 9.74 -15.14
C GLY A 176 -33.47 11.20 -14.94
N ASN A 177 -32.53 12.16 -14.96
CA ASN A 177 -32.82 13.59 -14.74
C ASN A 177 -32.93 14.39 -16.06
N ASN A 178 -32.94 13.71 -17.21
CA ASN A 178 -32.96 14.32 -18.55
C ASN A 178 -34.28 14.05 -19.31
N GLU A 179 -35.35 13.65 -18.61
CA GLU A 179 -36.72 13.50 -19.15
C GLU A 179 -37.66 14.52 -18.48
#